data_AF-U3C9B2-F1
#
_entry.id   AF-U3C9B2-F1
#
_cell.length_a   1.000
_cell.length_b   1.000
_cell.length_c   1.000
_cell.angle_alpha   90.00
_cell.angle_beta   90.00
_cell.angle_gamma   90.00
#
_symmetry.space_group_name_H-M   'P 1'
#
loop_
_entity.id
_entity.type
_entity.pdbx_description
1 polymer ?
#
loop_
_entity_poly.entity_id
_entity_poly.type
_entity_poly.pdbx_seq_one_letter_code
_entity_poly.pdbx_strand_id
1 'polypeptide(L)'
;MQRAGGGALRPGRNYGLPGSLRQLDLAALLMLLVDADRQEPMRSGARELALFLTPEPGAEAKEVEETIEGMLLRLEEFCSLTHLIRSDTSQILEGHIPVLKAKLTEMRGIYAKVDRLEAFVKMVGRHVAFLEADVLQAERDHGAFPQALRRWLGSGGLPSFGNKSPAPVPLTYELPALYRTEDFFPVDAREAQYCRRTCPPPL
;
A
#
# COMPACT_ATOMS: atom_id res chain seq x y z
N MET A 1 118.24 -27.46 10.93
CA MET A 1 117.41 -27.23 9.72
C MET A 1 117.79 -28.31 8.71
N GLN A 2 117.30 -29.53 8.91
CA GLN A 2 116.11 -30.16 8.32
C GLN A 2 116.48 -31.07 7.14
N ARG A 3 116.24 -32.37 7.41
CA ARG A 3 116.31 -33.61 6.61
C ARG A 3 115.74 -33.49 5.20
N ALA A 4 115.90 -34.44 4.27
CA ALA A 4 116.84 -35.53 3.95
C ALA A 4 116.14 -36.35 2.84
N GLY A 5 116.91 -36.80 1.83
CA GLY A 5 116.56 -37.91 0.93
C GLY A 5 115.51 -37.60 -0.15
N GLY A 6 115.57 -38.10 -1.37
CA GLY A 6 116.40 -39.14 -1.99
C GLY A 6 115.69 -39.48 -3.31
N GLY A 7 116.43 -39.55 -4.42
CA GLY A 7 115.86 -39.65 -5.76
C GLY A 7 115.29 -41.03 -6.11
N ALA A 8 114.52 -41.08 -7.21
CA ALA A 8 114.46 -42.22 -8.13
C ALA A 8 113.73 -41.83 -9.43
N LEU A 9 114.24 -42.29 -10.57
CA LEU A 9 113.66 -42.18 -11.91
C LEU A 9 112.99 -43.51 -12.29
N ARG A 10 111.86 -43.38 -13.03
CA ARG A 10 111.32 -44.26 -14.10
C ARG A 10 110.30 -45.39 -13.76
N PRO A 11 109.49 -45.90 -14.74
CA PRO A 11 108.09 -45.46 -14.96
C PRO A 11 107.04 -46.60 -15.14
N GLY A 12 105.75 -46.24 -15.26
CA GLY A 12 104.65 -47.09 -15.77
C GLY A 12 103.32 -46.85 -15.02
N ARG A 13 102.11 -46.98 -15.57
CA ARG A 13 101.60 -47.43 -16.88
C ARG A 13 100.07 -47.19 -16.89
N ASN A 14 99.54 -46.57 -17.95
CA ASN A 14 98.16 -46.60 -18.50
C ASN A 14 96.97 -46.24 -17.56
N TYR A 15 95.87 -45.62 -18.01
CA TYR A 15 95.02 -45.96 -19.15
C TYR A 15 94.40 -44.74 -19.82
N GLY A 16 94.27 -44.83 -21.14
CA GLY A 16 93.51 -43.89 -21.96
C GLY A 16 92.03 -44.26 -22.07
N LEU A 17 91.25 -43.22 -22.36
CA LEU A 17 90.05 -43.16 -23.21
C LEU A 17 90.06 -41.72 -23.77
N PRO A 18 89.59 -41.42 -24.99
CA PRO A 18 88.22 -41.76 -25.38
C PRO A 18 87.94 -42.01 -26.88
N GLY A 19 86.70 -42.42 -27.15
CA GLY A 19 85.97 -41.95 -28.32
C GLY A 19 85.46 -43.03 -29.26
N SER A 20 84.19 -43.42 -29.09
CA SER A 20 83.29 -43.62 -30.23
C SER A 20 81.84 -43.71 -29.77
N LEU A 21 81.09 -42.62 -29.97
CA LEU A 21 79.63 -42.60 -30.02
C LEU A 21 79.19 -43.35 -31.28
N ARG A 22 78.91 -44.66 -31.24
CA ARG A 22 78.03 -45.31 -32.23
C ARG A 22 77.27 -46.49 -31.65
N GLN A 23 75.99 -46.51 -32.02
CA GLN A 23 75.01 -47.58 -31.85
C GLN A 23 74.36 -47.66 -30.46
N LEU A 24 73.35 -46.81 -30.24
CA LEU A 24 72.26 -47.18 -29.32
C LEU A 24 71.53 -48.35 -29.97
N ASP A 25 71.78 -49.55 -29.45
CA ASP A 25 71.11 -50.77 -29.84
C ASP A 25 69.59 -50.62 -29.64
N LEU A 26 68.83 -50.86 -30.69
CA LEU A 26 67.37 -50.74 -30.71
C LEU A 26 66.74 -51.76 -29.73
N ALA A 27 67.42 -52.90 -29.50
CA ALA A 27 67.04 -53.86 -28.47
C ALA A 27 67.34 -53.34 -27.05
N ALA A 28 68.47 -52.66 -26.81
CA ALA A 28 68.74 -51.99 -25.52
C ALA A 28 67.74 -50.87 -25.21
N LEU A 29 67.28 -50.14 -26.23
CA LEU A 29 66.27 -49.08 -26.08
C LEU A 29 64.87 -49.66 -25.84
N LEU A 30 64.54 -50.79 -26.49
CA LEU A 30 63.34 -51.58 -26.21
C LEU A 30 63.35 -52.20 -24.81
N MET A 31 64.50 -52.69 -24.34
CA MET A 31 64.66 -53.21 -22.98
C MET A 31 64.52 -52.10 -21.93
N LEU A 32 65.04 -50.89 -22.19
CA LEU A 32 64.81 -49.73 -21.34
C LEU A 32 63.34 -49.28 -21.32
N LEU A 33 62.63 -49.37 -22.45
CA LEU A 33 61.20 -49.07 -22.54
C LEU A 33 60.35 -50.17 -21.87
N VAL A 34 60.76 -51.43 -21.95
CA VAL A 34 60.15 -52.57 -21.26
C VAL A 34 60.38 -52.50 -19.75
N ASP A 35 61.54 -52.05 -19.29
CA ASP A 35 61.78 -51.76 -17.86
C ASP A 35 61.10 -50.46 -17.41
N ALA A 36 60.85 -49.50 -18.31
CA ALA A 36 60.02 -48.32 -18.03
C ALA A 36 58.51 -48.64 -17.98
N ASP A 37 58.09 -49.79 -18.54
CA ASP A 37 56.73 -50.34 -18.41
C ASP A 37 56.59 -51.26 -17.20
N ARG A 38 57.67 -51.45 -16.43
CA ARG A 38 57.59 -51.93 -15.05
C ARG A 38 56.97 -50.81 -14.22
N GLN A 39 55.65 -50.72 -14.28
CA GLN A 39 54.83 -49.84 -13.49
C GLN A 39 55.32 -49.87 -12.04
N GLU A 40 56.10 -48.84 -11.67
CA GLU A 40 56.76 -48.70 -10.38
C GLU A 40 55.77 -49.08 -9.26
N PRO A 41 56.12 -49.98 -8.33
CA PRO A 41 55.25 -50.34 -7.21
C PRO A 41 54.80 -49.10 -6.43
N MET A 42 55.63 -48.05 -6.46
CA MET A 42 55.35 -46.75 -5.84
C MET A 42 54.23 -45.97 -6.51
N ARG A 43 54.05 -46.04 -7.84
CA ARG A 43 52.89 -45.43 -8.51
C ARG A 43 51.60 -46.20 -8.24
N SER A 44 51.69 -47.52 -8.10
CA SER A 44 50.57 -48.35 -7.65
C SER A 44 50.17 -48.02 -6.22
N GLY A 45 51.15 -47.96 -5.30
CA GLY A 45 50.91 -47.61 -3.90
C GLY A 45 50.45 -46.17 -3.70
N ALA A 46 50.98 -45.21 -4.47
CA ALA A 46 50.50 -43.82 -4.45
C ALA A 46 49.06 -43.68 -4.97
N ARG A 47 48.67 -44.47 -5.98
CA ARG A 47 47.28 -44.55 -6.45
C ARG A 47 46.36 -45.17 -5.40
N GLU A 48 46.82 -46.23 -4.74
CA GLU A 48 46.06 -46.93 -3.71
C GLU A 48 45.87 -46.05 -2.48
N LEU A 49 46.92 -45.34 -2.04
CA LEU A 49 46.84 -44.31 -1.01
C LEU A 49 45.96 -43.13 -1.44
N ALA A 50 46.04 -42.70 -2.70
CA ALA A 50 45.18 -41.64 -3.22
C ALA A 50 43.70 -42.04 -3.14
N LEU A 51 43.33 -43.30 -3.41
CA LEU A 51 41.96 -43.79 -3.28
C LEU A 51 41.44 -43.76 -1.83
N PHE A 52 42.30 -44.01 -0.84
CA PHE A 52 41.94 -43.84 0.58
C PHE A 52 41.82 -42.36 0.99
N LEU A 53 42.58 -41.47 0.33
CA LEU A 53 42.61 -40.03 0.60
C LEU A 53 41.61 -39.22 -0.23
N THR A 54 41.01 -39.83 -1.26
CA THR A 54 39.83 -39.36 -1.96
C THR A 54 38.62 -40.16 -1.47
N PRO A 55 38.09 -39.87 -0.27
CA PRO A 55 36.82 -40.45 0.13
C PRO A 55 35.77 -39.98 -0.88
N GLU A 56 35.19 -40.92 -1.62
CA GLU A 56 33.89 -40.70 -2.24
C GLU A 56 32.93 -40.23 -1.13
N PRO A 57 32.17 -39.14 -1.33
CA PRO A 57 31.27 -38.65 -0.30
C PRO A 57 30.36 -39.80 0.14
N GLY A 58 30.53 -40.23 1.40
CA GLY A 58 29.77 -41.33 1.96
C GLY A 58 28.28 -41.00 2.03
N ALA A 59 27.45 -42.00 2.33
CA ALA A 59 26.00 -41.81 2.47
C ALA A 59 25.63 -40.67 3.44
N GLU A 60 26.43 -40.47 4.50
CA GLU A 60 26.25 -39.39 5.48
C GLU A 60 26.46 -37.99 4.86
N ALA A 61 27.46 -37.82 3.98
CA ALA A 61 27.71 -36.53 3.32
C ALA A 61 26.57 -36.17 2.36
N LYS A 62 26.01 -37.18 1.68
CA LYS A 62 24.85 -37.01 0.80
C LYS A 62 23.57 -36.68 1.56
N GLU A 63 23.32 -37.32 2.70
CA GLU A 63 22.17 -36.99 3.58
C GLU A 63 22.24 -35.54 4.07
N VAL A 64 23.43 -35.07 4.43
CA VAL A 64 23.66 -33.67 4.80
C VAL A 64 23.38 -32.73 3.63
N GLU A 65 23.86 -33.06 2.43
CA GLU A 65 23.60 -32.28 1.21
C GLU A 65 22.10 -32.18 0.90
N GLU A 66 21.38 -33.31 0.88
CA GLU A 66 19.92 -33.34 0.69
C GLU A 66 19.17 -32.52 1.77
N THR A 67 19.67 -32.56 3.01
CA THR A 67 19.11 -31.74 4.10
C THR A 67 19.34 -30.25 3.87
N ILE A 68 20.55 -29.86 3.42
CA ILE A 68 20.89 -28.47 3.10
C ILE A 68 20.03 -27.97 1.95
N GLU A 69 19.90 -28.74 0.87
CA GLU A 69 19.03 -28.40 -0.26
C GLU A 69 17.59 -28.19 0.19
N GLY A 70 17.06 -29.10 1.03
CA GLY A 70 15.73 -28.95 1.61
C GLY A 70 15.59 -27.70 2.49
N MET A 71 16.62 -27.32 3.25
CA MET A 71 16.62 -26.08 4.03
C MET A 71 16.65 -24.83 3.15
N LEU A 72 17.44 -24.84 2.08
CA LEU A 72 17.54 -23.72 1.14
C LEU A 72 16.22 -23.49 0.41
N LEU A 73 15.53 -24.55 0.01
CA LEU A 73 14.19 -24.46 -0.60
C LEU A 73 13.20 -23.80 0.38
N ARG A 74 13.16 -24.27 1.63
CA ARG A 74 12.30 -23.68 2.68
C ARG A 74 12.65 -22.21 2.97
N LEU A 75 13.93 -21.84 2.88
CA LEU A 75 14.36 -20.45 3.05
C LEU A 75 13.87 -19.57 1.90
N GLU A 76 13.91 -20.05 0.66
CA GLU A 76 13.38 -19.34 -0.51
C GLU A 76 11.87 -19.14 -0.42
N GLU A 77 11.13 -20.15 0.03
CA GLU A 77 9.70 -20.05 0.32
C GLU A 77 9.42 -19.00 1.41
N PHE A 78 10.20 -19.01 2.49
CA PHE A 78 10.06 -18.02 3.56
C PHE A 78 10.36 -16.59 3.08
N CYS A 79 11.39 -16.42 2.24
CA CYS A 79 11.70 -15.14 1.62
C CYS A 79 10.53 -14.65 0.73
N SER A 80 9.93 -15.55 -0.04
CA SER A 80 8.77 -15.25 -0.89
C SER A 80 7.56 -14.81 -0.06
N LEU A 81 7.24 -15.53 1.01
CA LEU A 81 6.16 -15.17 1.93
C LEU A 81 6.40 -13.82 2.62
N THR A 82 7.63 -13.57 3.06
CA THR A 82 8.01 -12.29 3.68
C THR A 82 7.86 -11.14 2.70
N HIS A 83 8.25 -11.37 1.44
CA HIS A 83 8.06 -10.38 0.39
C HIS A 83 6.58 -10.07 0.15
N LEU A 84 5.73 -11.10 0.09
CA LEU A 84 4.29 -10.94 -0.08
C LEU A 84 3.68 -10.13 1.07
N ILE A 85 3.97 -10.50 2.32
CA ILE A 85 3.49 -9.78 3.51
C ILE A 85 3.92 -8.32 3.46
N ARG A 86 5.19 -8.05 3.11
CA ARG A 86 5.72 -6.69 3.01
C ARG A 86 5.00 -5.88 1.92
N SER A 87 4.77 -6.48 0.76
CA SER A 87 4.05 -5.88 -0.36
C SER A 87 2.60 -5.56 0.00
N ASP A 88 1.88 -6.54 0.55
CA ASP A 88 0.48 -6.37 0.95
C ASP A 88 0.34 -5.33 2.06
N THR A 89 1.26 -5.32 3.02
CA THR A 89 1.30 -4.31 4.08
C THR A 89 1.49 -2.91 3.49
N SER A 90 2.41 -2.73 2.55
CA SER A 90 2.61 -1.45 1.86
C SER A 90 1.35 -1.05 1.06
N GLN A 91 0.73 -1.99 0.35
CA GLN A 91 -0.51 -1.74 -0.39
C GLN A 91 -1.67 -1.29 0.52
N ILE A 92 -1.79 -1.91 1.70
CA ILE A 92 -2.79 -1.53 2.71
C ILE A 92 -2.50 -0.14 3.27
N LEU A 93 -1.28 0.12 3.72
CA LEU A 93 -0.90 1.36 4.39
C LEU A 93 -0.91 2.56 3.45
N GLU A 94 -0.39 2.39 2.24
CA GLU A 94 -0.17 3.49 1.29
C GLU A 94 -1.31 3.61 0.26
N GLY A 95 -2.02 2.52 -0.02
CA GLY A 95 -3.13 2.50 -0.97
C GLY A 95 -4.51 2.51 -0.28
N HIS A 96 -4.84 1.41 0.39
CA HIS A 96 -6.21 1.17 0.84
C HIS A 96 -6.65 2.10 1.99
N ILE A 97 -5.79 2.32 2.99
CA ILE A 97 -6.12 3.17 4.15
C ILE A 97 -6.40 4.61 3.73
N PRO A 98 -5.58 5.29 2.90
CA PRO A 98 -5.87 6.64 2.44
C PRO A 98 -7.17 6.75 1.64
N VAL A 99 -7.46 5.78 0.76
CA VAL A 99 -8.71 5.74 0.00
C VAL A 99 -9.92 5.59 0.93
N LEU A 100 -9.84 4.69 1.91
CA LEU A 100 -10.89 4.50 2.91
C LEU A 100 -11.09 5.76 3.74
N LYS A 101 -10.01 6.42 4.17
CA LYS A 101 -10.06 7.70 4.90
C LYS A 101 -10.75 8.79 4.06
N ALA A 102 -10.43 8.90 2.78
CA ALA A 102 -11.06 9.86 1.87
C ALA A 102 -12.57 9.59 1.72
N LYS A 103 -12.96 8.32 1.51
CA LYS A 103 -14.38 7.93 1.46
C LYS A 103 -15.11 8.20 2.77
N LEU A 104 -14.48 7.95 3.92
CA LEU A 104 -15.06 8.27 5.23
C LEU A 104 -15.29 9.78 5.39
N THR A 105 -14.36 10.61 4.92
CA THR A 105 -14.54 12.08 4.95
C THR A 105 -15.67 12.55 4.03
N GLU A 106 -15.84 11.92 2.86
CA GLU A 106 -16.96 12.19 1.97
C GLU A 106 -18.31 11.82 2.63
N MET A 107 -18.38 10.62 3.24
CA MET A 107 -19.56 10.19 3.98
C MET A 107 -19.90 11.14 5.14
N ARG A 108 -18.90 11.62 5.89
CA ARG A 108 -19.11 12.62 6.94
C ARG A 108 -19.71 13.92 6.38
N GLY A 109 -19.29 14.35 5.19
CA GLY A 109 -19.89 15.48 4.49
C GLY A 109 -21.37 15.26 4.16
N ILE A 110 -21.72 14.05 3.70
CA ILE A 110 -23.11 13.68 3.42
C ILE A 110 -23.96 13.73 4.70
N TYR A 111 -23.48 13.13 5.79
CA TYR A 111 -24.21 13.18 7.07
C TYR A 111 -24.40 14.62 7.58
N ALA A 112 -23.39 15.49 7.42
CA ALA A 112 -23.54 16.90 7.76
C ALA A 112 -24.62 17.60 6.92
N LYS A 113 -24.79 17.24 5.64
CA LYS A 113 -25.89 17.73 4.80
C LYS A 113 -27.25 17.23 5.31
N VAL A 114 -27.33 15.96 5.74
CA VAL A 114 -28.54 15.40 6.36
C VAL A 114 -28.90 16.11 7.65
N ASP A 115 -27.93 16.37 8.54
CA ASP A 115 -28.16 17.08 9.80
C ASP A 115 -28.68 18.51 9.56
N ARG A 116 -28.13 19.22 8.57
CA ARG A 116 -28.60 20.55 8.17
C ARG A 116 -30.03 20.50 7.62
N LEU A 117 -30.36 19.48 6.84
CA LEU A 117 -31.70 19.27 6.33
C LEU A 117 -32.70 19.00 7.46
N GLU A 118 -32.32 18.19 8.45
CA GLU A 118 -33.17 17.95 9.61
C GLU A 118 -33.40 19.24 10.41
N ALA A 119 -32.35 20.04 10.65
CA ALA A 119 -32.47 21.32 11.33
C ALA A 119 -33.39 22.30 10.56
N PHE A 120 -33.25 22.34 9.24
CA PHE A 120 -34.11 23.13 8.36
C PHE A 120 -35.57 22.70 8.46
N VAL A 121 -35.86 21.40 8.36
CA VAL A 121 -37.23 20.87 8.49
C VAL A 121 -37.83 21.20 9.86
N LYS A 122 -37.04 21.08 10.94
CA LYS A 122 -37.49 21.47 12.30
C LYS A 122 -37.82 22.96 12.39
N MET A 123 -37.01 23.83 11.76
CA MET A 123 -37.25 25.26 11.72
C MET A 123 -38.55 25.58 10.96
N VAL A 124 -38.74 25.00 9.77
CA VAL A 124 -39.98 25.17 8.99
C VAL A 124 -41.20 24.71 9.78
N GLY A 125 -41.10 23.56 10.48
CA GLY A 125 -42.16 23.07 11.35
C GLY A 125 -42.56 24.07 12.44
N ARG A 126 -41.59 24.77 13.06
CA ARG A 126 -41.88 25.82 14.06
C ARG A 126 -42.58 27.02 13.44
N HIS A 127 -42.15 27.47 12.25
CA HIS A 127 -42.78 28.61 11.57
C HIS A 127 -44.21 28.29 11.11
N VAL A 128 -44.47 27.07 10.64
CA VAL A 128 -45.83 26.64 10.28
C VAL A 128 -46.73 26.59 11.52
N ALA A 129 -46.25 26.05 12.63
CA ALA A 129 -47.01 26.05 13.89
C ALA A 129 -47.33 27.46 14.39
N PHE A 130 -46.39 28.40 14.23
CA PHE A 130 -46.62 29.81 14.54
C PHE A 130 -47.70 30.42 13.65
N LEU A 131 -47.59 30.24 12.32
CA LEU A 131 -48.57 30.75 11.36
C LEU A 131 -49.97 30.16 11.60
N GLU A 132 -50.05 28.87 11.90
CA GLU A 132 -51.31 28.20 12.24
C GLU A 132 -51.96 28.83 13.48
N ALA A 133 -51.17 29.13 14.52
CA ALA A 133 -51.67 29.80 15.72
C ALA A 133 -52.20 31.22 15.41
N ASP A 134 -51.49 31.99 14.59
CA ASP A 134 -51.90 33.33 14.17
C ASP A 134 -53.19 33.31 13.33
N VAL A 135 -53.31 32.36 12.40
CA VAL A 135 -54.53 32.17 11.60
C VAL A 135 -55.70 31.79 12.49
N LEU A 136 -55.52 30.83 13.41
CA LEU A 136 -56.56 30.46 14.37
C LEU A 136 -56.97 31.62 15.26
N GLN A 137 -56.03 32.49 15.65
CA GLN A 137 -56.33 33.69 16.43
C GLN A 137 -57.13 34.70 15.59
N ALA A 138 -56.70 34.98 14.37
CA ALA A 138 -57.41 35.86 13.45
C ALA A 138 -58.84 35.35 13.15
N GLU A 139 -59.01 34.04 12.95
CA GLU A 139 -60.33 33.41 12.78
C GLU A 139 -61.22 33.55 14.02
N ARG A 140 -60.68 33.46 15.24
CA ARG A 140 -61.47 33.74 16.45
C ARG A 140 -61.89 35.20 16.53
N ASP A 141 -60.97 36.10 16.23
CA ASP A 141 -61.18 37.55 16.33
C ASP A 141 -62.12 38.09 15.24
N HIS A 142 -62.15 37.45 14.05
CA HIS A 142 -62.92 37.92 12.87
C HIS A 142 -64.02 36.95 12.39
N GLY A 143 -63.95 35.68 12.75
CA GLY A 143 -64.89 34.62 12.31
C GLY A 143 -66.16 34.53 13.14
N ALA A 144 -66.19 35.12 14.34
CA ALA A 144 -67.45 35.42 15.01
C ALA A 144 -68.11 36.59 14.27
N PHE A 145 -68.98 36.30 13.29
CA PHE A 145 -69.89 37.31 12.71
C PHE A 145 -70.41 38.16 13.87
N PRO A 146 -70.24 39.49 13.85
CA PRO A 146 -70.28 40.26 15.08
C PRO A 146 -71.61 39.98 15.77
N GLN A 147 -71.57 39.27 16.91
CA GLN A 147 -72.79 38.92 17.63
C GLN A 147 -73.51 40.20 18.07
N ALA A 148 -72.75 41.29 18.22
CA ALA A 148 -73.25 42.66 18.34
C ALA A 148 -74.13 43.07 17.15
N LEU A 149 -73.75 42.75 15.91
CA LEU A 149 -74.55 43.00 14.71
C LEU A 149 -75.82 42.15 14.66
N ARG A 150 -75.77 40.86 15.07
CA ARG A 150 -76.98 40.02 15.19
C ARG A 150 -77.93 40.54 16.27
N ARG A 151 -77.41 41.02 17.41
CA ARG A 151 -78.22 41.62 18.48
C ARG A 151 -78.79 42.99 18.06
N TRP A 152 -78.03 43.77 17.30
CA TRP A 152 -78.48 45.05 16.73
C TRP A 152 -79.57 44.85 15.66
N LEU A 153 -79.47 43.83 14.82
CA LEU A 153 -80.48 43.50 13.80
C LEU A 153 -81.70 42.73 14.36
N GLY A 154 -81.55 42.05 15.50
CA GLY A 154 -82.61 41.28 16.16
C GLY A 154 -83.43 42.05 17.20
N SER A 155 -83.05 43.28 17.54
CA SER A 155 -83.79 44.15 18.46
C SER A 155 -84.38 45.32 17.68
N GLY A 156 -85.69 45.30 17.45
CA GLY A 156 -86.39 46.36 16.73
C GLY A 156 -86.28 47.70 17.47
N GLY A 157 -85.39 48.56 17.00
CA GLY A 157 -85.22 49.94 17.46
C GLY A 157 -83.98 50.59 16.84
N LEU A 158 -84.18 51.36 15.77
CA LEU A 158 -83.14 52.19 15.14
C LEU A 158 -82.58 53.21 16.15
N PRO A 159 -81.27 53.24 16.44
CA PRO A 159 -80.68 54.37 17.15
C PRO A 159 -80.38 55.50 16.15
N SER A 160 -80.68 56.71 16.59
CA SER A 160 -80.42 57.97 15.88
C SER A 160 -78.93 58.11 15.51
N PHE A 161 -78.68 58.49 14.26
CA PHE A 161 -77.34 58.77 13.73
C PHE A 161 -76.78 60.06 14.34
N GLY A 162 -75.79 59.92 15.21
CA GLY A 162 -75.07 61.06 15.77
C GLY A 162 -73.94 60.64 16.68
N ASN A 163 -72.77 60.33 16.12
CA ASN A 163 -71.45 60.81 16.53
C ASN A 163 -70.33 59.99 15.87
N LYS A 164 -69.24 60.68 15.55
CA LYS A 164 -67.98 60.20 14.95
C LYS A 164 -67.64 58.76 15.34
N SER A 165 -67.64 57.88 14.36
CA SER A 165 -66.96 56.59 14.44
C SER A 165 -65.45 56.83 14.56
N PRO A 166 -64.72 56.15 15.46
CA PRO A 166 -63.28 56.04 15.30
C PRO A 166 -63.06 55.29 13.98
N ALA A 167 -62.20 55.83 13.12
CA ALA A 167 -61.80 55.16 11.89
C ALA A 167 -61.25 53.76 12.24
N PRO A 168 -61.58 52.70 11.49
CA PRO A 168 -60.93 51.41 11.67
C PRO A 168 -59.44 51.63 11.46
N VAL A 169 -58.62 51.35 12.48
CA VAL A 169 -57.17 51.34 12.31
C VAL A 169 -56.88 50.31 11.20
N PRO A 170 -56.19 50.68 10.12
CA PRO A 170 -55.79 49.71 9.13
C PRO A 170 -54.90 48.69 9.85
N LEU A 171 -55.37 47.45 9.97
CA LEU A 171 -54.51 46.34 10.29
C LEU A 171 -53.59 46.19 9.08
N THR A 172 -52.45 46.87 9.11
CA THR A 172 -51.36 46.65 8.16
C THR A 172 -50.88 45.24 8.40
N TYR A 173 -51.37 44.30 7.60
CA TYR A 173 -50.86 42.94 7.59
C TYR A 173 -49.40 43.01 7.11
N GLU A 174 -48.45 42.80 8.02
CA GLU A 174 -47.06 42.59 7.63
C GLU A 174 -46.90 41.14 7.18
N LEU A 175 -46.46 40.98 5.93
CA LEU A 175 -46.15 39.68 5.37
C LEU A 175 -44.98 39.06 6.18
N PRO A 176 -45.16 37.85 6.74
CA PRO A 176 -44.08 37.16 7.44
C PRO A 176 -42.86 37.00 6.54
N ALA A 177 -41.67 37.24 7.09
CA ALA A 177 -40.42 37.08 6.35
C ALA A 177 -40.30 35.63 5.84
N LEU A 178 -40.34 35.46 4.52
CA LEU A 178 -40.19 34.15 3.89
C LEU A 178 -38.73 33.72 3.97
N TYR A 179 -38.49 32.49 4.42
CA TYR A 179 -37.15 31.93 4.44
C TYR A 179 -36.69 31.62 3.01
N ARG A 180 -35.40 31.84 2.76
CA ARG A 180 -34.74 31.45 1.52
C ARG A 180 -33.94 30.18 1.77
N THR A 181 -34.15 29.16 0.96
CA THR A 181 -33.48 27.85 1.10
C THR A 181 -31.98 27.99 0.89
N GLU A 182 -31.57 28.96 0.08
CA GLU A 182 -30.18 29.29 -0.23
C GLU A 182 -29.36 29.71 1.00
N ASP A 183 -30.01 30.28 2.02
CA ASP A 183 -29.36 30.71 3.26
C ASP A 183 -28.96 29.51 4.15
N PHE A 184 -29.59 28.34 3.95
CA PHE A 184 -29.38 27.13 4.75
C PHE A 184 -28.57 26.05 4.02
N PHE A 185 -28.60 26.05 2.69
CA PHE A 185 -27.84 25.15 1.84
C PHE A 185 -26.93 25.95 0.88
N PRO A 186 -25.80 26.50 1.37
CA PRO A 186 -24.84 27.14 0.49
C PRO A 186 -24.30 26.10 -0.51
N VAL A 187 -24.31 26.45 -1.79
CA VAL A 187 -23.82 25.58 -2.87
C VAL A 187 -22.34 25.30 -2.63
N ASP A 188 -21.97 24.02 -2.52
CA ASP A 188 -20.56 23.63 -2.44
C ASP A 188 -19.85 24.05 -3.74
N ALA A 189 -18.67 24.67 -3.65
CA ALA A 189 -17.94 25.18 -4.82
C ALA A 189 -17.67 24.11 -5.91
N ARG A 190 -17.62 22.82 -5.52
CA ARG A 190 -17.51 21.68 -6.43
C ARG A 190 -18.83 21.36 -7.16
N GLU A 191 -19.97 21.49 -6.49
CA GLU A 191 -21.31 21.33 -7.09
C GLU A 191 -21.65 22.51 -8.01
N ALA A 192 -21.25 23.74 -7.63
CA ALA A 192 -21.38 24.93 -8.48
C ALA A 192 -20.65 24.78 -9.82
N GLN A 193 -19.47 24.15 -9.82
CA GLN A 193 -18.67 23.94 -11.02
C GLN A 193 -19.25 22.84 -11.94
N TYR A 194 -19.96 21.86 -11.38
CA TYR A 194 -20.69 20.85 -12.16
C TYR A 194 -21.95 21.46 -12.80
N CYS A 195 -22.76 22.21 -12.03
CA CYS A 195 -23.95 22.91 -12.55
C CYS A 195 -23.60 23.92 -13.66
N ARG A 196 -22.46 24.62 -13.56
CA ARG A 196 -22.00 25.55 -14.62
C ARG A 196 -21.68 24.87 -15.94
N ARG A 197 -21.36 23.57 -15.94
CA ARG A 197 -21.04 22.81 -17.16
C ARG A 197 -22.29 22.23 -17.85
N THR A 198 -23.39 22.12 -17.13
CA THR A 198 -24.63 21.49 -17.62
C THR A 198 -25.71 22.47 -18.06
N CYS A 199 -25.58 23.77 -17.77
CA CYS A 199 -26.51 24.78 -18.25
C CYS A 199 -25.99 25.43 -19.55
N PRO A 200 -26.76 25.43 -20.66
CA PRO A 200 -26.40 26.22 -21.83
C PRO A 200 -26.52 27.72 -21.51
N PRO A 201 -25.69 28.58 -22.14
CA PRO A 201 -25.76 30.02 -21.93
C PRO A 201 -27.12 30.56 -22.40
N PRO A 202 -27.67 31.57 -21.70
CA PRO A 202 -28.90 32.22 -22.16
C PRO A 202 -28.64 32.91 -23.51
N LEU A 203 -29.58 32.72 -24.44
CA LEU A 203 -29.62 33.36 -25.75
C LEU A 203 -29.78 34.89 -25.63
#